data_AF-A0A7X9J1P8-F1
#
_entry.id   AF-A0A7X9J1P8-F1
#
_cell.length_a   1.000
_cell.length_b   1.000
_cell.length_c   1.000
_cell.angle_alpha   90.00
_cell.angle_beta   90.00
_cell.angle_gamma   90.00
#
_symmetry.space_group_name_H-M   'P 1'
#
loop_
_entity.id
_entity.type
_entity.pdbx_description
1 polymer ?
#
loop_
_entity_poly.entity_id
_entity_poly.type
_entity_poly.pdbx_seq_one_letter_code
_entity_poly.pdbx_strand_id
1 'polypeptide(L)'
;MVLSSSNVSGRLRLMLSVLTVLLAPAAVYAGINVPSDGSDGAFNPTSSVQIDLTQAVTGVWSDNNSANTGKGIYDPAKWAVVFKYSSVSIPSGVTVSFRNHPTGAPVVWLVQNDAMIAGTVDLNAKAFVSSASLTEPGPGGFPGGPGKSPTQPTGSGHGPGGGGQPESGAFICVGGSYGTAGVTGSGYGVVGPLYGNREVIPVIGGSGGTGHGNSMNDGGAGGGAILLCVGGTATISGKISVVGASGSAGGGSGGGIRIIADTLAGSGTLRAEGATTTGSGGLGRIRIEAKNYNNTISAYPAATISTTIVTDPVIWPAQDAPCVTIDSIGGVACPEDPHFVITTPDHYATVDVSPLTTVTVRMTATNLPSSWSVALRVVPYYGKDTIVQATKVSGDTASSVWEASINLSLGVSALQARASRP
;
A
#
# COMPACT_ATOMS: atom_id res chain seq x y z
N MET A 1 -43.22 81.95 52.45
CA MET A 1 -42.43 80.97 53.25
C MET A 1 -42.40 79.68 52.45
N VAL A 2 -41.24 79.03 52.42
CA VAL A 2 -40.91 77.73 51.81
C VAL A 2 -40.43 77.76 50.35
N LEU A 3 -39.11 77.55 50.23
CA LEU A 3 -38.32 77.11 49.08
C LEU A 3 -38.64 75.67 48.67
N SER A 4 -38.44 75.31 47.39
CA SER A 4 -38.07 73.95 46.93
C SER A 4 -37.94 73.98 45.39
N SER A 5 -36.74 74.11 44.82
CA SER A 5 -35.73 73.08 44.49
C SER A 5 -35.97 72.34 43.15
N SER A 6 -35.12 72.68 42.18
CA SER A 6 -34.52 71.87 41.09
C SER A 6 -35.02 70.45 40.82
N ASN A 7 -35.22 70.11 39.54
CA ASN A 7 -34.36 69.10 38.90
C ASN A 7 -34.45 69.05 37.36
N VAL A 8 -33.28 69.04 36.75
CA VAL A 8 -33.01 68.77 35.34
C VAL A 8 -32.96 67.26 35.12
N SER A 9 -33.71 66.75 34.15
CA SER A 9 -33.36 65.55 33.36
C SER A 9 -34.30 65.53 32.15
N GLY A 10 -33.84 65.61 30.91
CA GLY A 10 -32.91 64.66 30.29
C GLY A 10 -33.74 63.64 29.51
N ARG A 11 -34.33 64.06 28.38
CA ARG A 11 -35.09 63.19 27.48
C ARG A 11 -34.15 62.15 26.88
N LEU A 12 -34.14 60.93 27.43
CA LEU A 12 -33.41 59.79 26.89
C LEU A 12 -34.15 59.28 25.63
N ARG A 13 -33.61 59.61 24.46
CA ARG A 13 -34.00 58.99 23.19
C ARG A 13 -33.36 57.60 23.11
N LEU A 14 -34.16 56.56 23.23
CA LEU A 14 -33.73 55.18 23.02
C LEU A 14 -33.53 54.97 21.50
N MET A 15 -32.29 55.04 21.01
CA MET A 15 -31.94 54.57 19.67
C MET A 15 -31.82 53.04 19.74
N LEU A 16 -32.80 52.35 19.16
CA LEU A 16 -32.76 50.90 18.95
C LEU A 16 -31.93 50.64 17.69
N SER A 17 -30.63 50.38 17.85
CA SER A 17 -29.75 49.93 16.77
C SER A 17 -30.04 48.45 16.48
N VAL A 18 -30.82 48.19 15.43
CA VAL A 18 -31.01 46.85 14.87
C VAL A 18 -29.70 46.45 14.18
N LEU A 19 -28.90 45.61 14.84
CA LEU A 19 -27.76 44.94 14.23
C LEU A 19 -28.29 43.74 13.43
N THR A 20 -28.59 43.93 12.15
CA THR A 20 -28.80 42.83 11.20
C THR A 20 -27.47 42.11 10.99
N VAL A 21 -27.26 40.99 11.68
CA VAL A 21 -26.24 40.00 11.33
C VAL A 21 -26.68 39.38 10.01
N LEU A 22 -26.05 39.77 8.90
CA LEU A 22 -26.12 38.99 7.67
C LEU A 22 -25.47 37.63 7.95
N LEU A 23 -26.30 36.62 8.24
CA LEU A 23 -25.94 35.22 8.05
C LEU A 23 -25.78 35.02 6.54
N ALA A 24 -24.58 35.26 6.02
CA ALA A 24 -24.21 34.73 4.72
C ALA A 24 -24.35 33.19 4.84
N PRO A 25 -25.10 32.52 3.95
CA PRO A 25 -25.08 31.07 3.92
C PRO A 25 -23.62 30.67 3.74
N ALA A 26 -23.08 29.89 4.67
CA ALA A 26 -21.79 29.23 4.46
C ALA A 26 -21.91 28.53 3.11
N ALA A 27 -21.05 28.90 2.16
CA ALA A 27 -20.99 28.20 0.89
C ALA A 27 -20.73 26.73 1.22
N VAL A 28 -21.75 25.89 1.04
CA VAL A 28 -21.59 24.44 1.02
C VAL A 28 -20.81 24.19 -0.27
N TYR A 29 -19.49 24.27 -0.19
CA TYR A 29 -18.65 23.75 -1.26
C TYR A 29 -19.04 22.29 -1.41
N ALA A 30 -19.47 21.91 -2.61
CA ALA A 30 -19.62 20.50 -2.95
C ALA A 30 -18.24 19.87 -2.82
N GLY A 31 -18.00 19.23 -1.68
CA GLY A 31 -16.76 18.54 -1.36
C GLY A 31 -16.64 17.25 -2.16
N ILE A 32 -15.60 16.48 -1.89
CA ILE A 32 -15.44 15.14 -2.45
C ILE A 32 -16.48 14.22 -1.82
N ASN A 33 -17.20 13.46 -2.64
CA ASN A 33 -18.06 12.38 -2.16
C ASN A 33 -17.19 11.17 -1.83
N VAL A 34 -16.57 11.17 -0.65
CA VAL A 34 -15.85 9.99 -0.18
C VAL A 34 -16.86 8.86 0.06
N PRO A 35 -16.64 7.65 -0.50
CA PRO A 35 -17.55 6.51 -0.32
C PRO A 35 -17.40 5.88 1.08
N SER A 36 -17.70 6.67 2.11
CA SER A 36 -17.61 6.29 3.52
C SER A 36 -18.97 6.50 4.18
N ASP A 37 -19.43 5.50 4.93
CA ASP A 37 -20.64 5.57 5.76
C ASP A 37 -20.32 5.92 7.23
N GLY A 38 -19.05 6.15 7.56
CA GLY A 38 -18.61 6.52 8.92
C GLY A 38 -18.73 5.38 9.93
N SER A 39 -18.91 4.13 9.48
CA SER A 39 -19.19 2.99 10.36
C SER A 39 -18.03 2.58 11.28
N ASP A 40 -16.80 3.00 10.97
CA ASP A 40 -15.64 2.86 11.86
C ASP A 40 -15.49 4.03 12.87
N GLY A 41 -16.44 4.97 12.87
CA GLY A 41 -16.52 6.05 13.85
C GLY A 41 -15.37 7.05 13.74
N ALA A 42 -15.15 7.83 14.81
CA ALA A 42 -14.06 8.80 14.85
C ALA A 42 -12.78 8.16 15.38
N PHE A 43 -11.67 8.29 14.65
CA PHE A 43 -10.37 7.76 15.06
C PHE A 43 -9.50 8.86 15.69
N ASN A 44 -9.51 8.93 17.02
CA ASN A 44 -8.89 10.00 17.81
C ASN A 44 -7.98 9.47 18.94
N PRO A 45 -6.89 8.74 18.63
CA PRO A 45 -6.00 8.19 19.66
C PRO A 45 -5.32 9.29 20.49
N THR A 46 -5.30 9.12 21.81
CA THR A 46 -4.62 10.05 22.75
C THR A 46 -3.20 9.60 23.12
N SER A 47 -2.81 8.40 22.70
CA SER A 47 -1.48 7.81 22.87
C SER A 47 -1.14 6.97 21.64
N SER A 48 0.15 6.69 21.43
CA SER A 48 0.58 5.82 20.33
C SER A 48 -0.15 4.48 20.37
N VAL A 49 -0.57 4.01 19.20
CA VAL A 49 -1.40 2.82 19.03
C VAL A 49 -0.88 1.98 17.87
N GLN A 50 -1.04 0.66 17.98
CA GLN A 50 -0.87 -0.26 16.86
C GLN A 50 -2.25 -0.77 16.45
N ILE A 51 -2.67 -0.47 15.22
CA ILE A 51 -3.88 -1.05 14.63
C ILE A 51 -3.54 -2.49 14.23
N ASP A 52 -4.28 -3.45 14.78
CA ASP A 52 -4.12 -4.86 14.43
C ASP A 52 -5.00 -5.21 13.23
N LEU A 53 -4.40 -5.23 12.04
CA LEU A 53 -5.14 -5.53 10.81
C LEU A 53 -5.64 -6.98 10.77
N THR A 54 -5.11 -7.90 11.59
CA THR A 54 -5.61 -9.28 11.68
C THR A 54 -7.05 -9.36 12.21
N GLN A 55 -7.56 -8.26 12.79
CA GLN A 55 -8.93 -8.17 13.30
C GLN A 55 -9.95 -7.66 12.28
N ALA A 56 -9.51 -7.31 11.07
CA ALA A 56 -10.40 -6.82 10.02
C ALA A 56 -11.46 -7.87 9.67
N VAL A 57 -12.70 -7.41 9.49
CA VAL A 57 -13.81 -8.28 9.07
C VAL A 57 -13.62 -8.61 7.60
N THR A 58 -13.59 -9.88 7.22
CA THR A 58 -13.57 -10.25 5.80
C THR A 58 -14.95 -10.01 5.19
N GLY A 59 -15.03 -9.23 4.10
CA GLY A 59 -16.30 -8.87 3.45
C GLY A 59 -16.12 -7.88 2.31
N VAL A 60 -17.22 -7.33 1.80
CA VAL A 60 -17.15 -6.29 0.76
C VAL A 60 -16.78 -4.96 1.42
N TRP A 61 -15.77 -4.27 0.91
CA TRP A 61 -15.21 -3.06 1.54
C TRP A 61 -16.25 -1.96 1.81
N SER A 62 -17.34 -1.91 1.05
CA SER A 62 -18.40 -0.91 1.17
C SER A 62 -19.45 -1.23 2.24
N ASP A 63 -19.51 -2.47 2.74
CA ASP A 63 -20.55 -2.90 3.70
C ASP A 63 -20.45 -2.19 5.05
N ASN A 64 -21.56 -1.94 5.73
CA ASN A 64 -21.53 -1.26 7.02
C ASN A 64 -20.70 -2.03 8.07
N ASN A 65 -19.76 -1.35 8.72
CA ASN A 65 -18.89 -1.95 9.73
C ASN A 65 -19.25 -1.60 11.19
N SER A 66 -20.45 -1.08 11.47
CA SER A 66 -20.76 -0.51 12.80
C SER A 66 -20.81 -1.55 13.93
N ALA A 67 -20.99 -2.84 13.61
CA ALA A 67 -20.87 -3.92 14.58
C ALA A 67 -19.42 -4.23 14.98
N ASN A 68 -18.44 -3.77 14.19
CA ASN A 68 -17.01 -4.02 14.35
C ASN A 68 -16.20 -2.72 14.23
N THR A 69 -16.79 -1.61 14.67
CA THR A 69 -16.23 -0.26 14.59
C THR A 69 -14.75 -0.22 14.96
N GLY A 70 -13.93 0.32 14.05
CA GLY A 70 -12.50 0.53 14.26
C GLY A 70 -11.63 -0.67 13.89
N LYS A 71 -12.22 -1.79 13.44
CA LYS A 71 -11.47 -2.94 12.93
C LYS A 71 -11.24 -2.90 11.42
N GLY A 72 -12.05 -2.13 10.68
CA GLY A 72 -12.05 -2.10 9.22
C GLY A 72 -12.58 -3.39 8.59
N ILE A 73 -12.68 -3.38 7.26
CA ILE A 73 -13.09 -4.52 6.43
C ILE A 73 -11.95 -4.90 5.49
N TYR A 74 -11.55 -6.17 5.52
CA TYR A 74 -10.68 -6.75 4.51
C TYR A 74 -11.52 -7.26 3.34
N ASP A 75 -11.26 -6.75 2.14
CA ASP A 75 -11.91 -7.20 0.91
C ASP A 75 -10.92 -7.98 0.03
N PRO A 76 -11.11 -9.31 -0.14
CA PRO A 76 -10.23 -10.13 -0.97
C PRO A 76 -10.21 -9.72 -2.45
N ALA A 77 -11.33 -9.25 -3.00
CA ALA A 77 -11.43 -8.83 -4.41
C ALA A 77 -10.72 -7.50 -4.67
N LYS A 78 -10.53 -6.67 -3.64
CA LYS A 78 -9.74 -5.43 -3.72
C LYS A 78 -8.32 -5.58 -3.18
N TRP A 79 -8.07 -6.63 -2.41
CA TRP A 79 -6.86 -6.83 -1.61
C TRP A 79 -6.50 -5.56 -0.83
N ALA A 80 -7.36 -5.18 0.11
CA ALA A 80 -7.16 -3.99 0.95
C ALA A 80 -7.93 -4.11 2.26
N VAL A 81 -7.40 -3.53 3.34
CA VAL A 81 -8.15 -3.27 4.58
C VAL A 81 -8.67 -1.84 4.56
N VAL A 82 -9.99 -1.69 4.52
CA VAL A 82 -10.69 -0.41 4.38
C VAL A 82 -11.32 0.00 5.70
N PHE A 83 -10.99 1.21 6.14
CA PHE A 83 -11.61 1.88 7.29
C PHE A 83 -12.47 3.05 6.81
N LYS A 84 -13.72 3.11 7.28
CA LYS A 84 -14.69 4.17 6.98
C LYS A 84 -14.91 5.04 8.20
N TYR A 85 -13.98 5.97 8.42
CA TYR A 85 -14.01 6.87 9.57
C TYR A 85 -14.93 8.07 9.34
N SER A 86 -15.60 8.52 10.39
CA SER A 86 -16.31 9.81 10.38
C SER A 86 -15.31 10.99 10.41
N SER A 87 -14.20 10.85 11.15
CA SER A 87 -13.10 11.81 11.23
C SER A 87 -11.83 11.15 11.75
N VAL A 88 -10.68 11.77 11.51
CA VAL A 88 -9.37 11.31 12.02
C VAL A 88 -8.67 12.46 12.73
N SER A 89 -8.15 12.24 13.94
CA SER A 89 -7.29 13.19 14.65
C SER A 89 -6.16 12.48 15.36
N ILE A 90 -4.94 12.64 14.85
CA ILE A 90 -3.70 12.08 15.42
C ILE A 90 -2.86 13.26 15.95
N PRO A 91 -2.83 13.49 17.28
CA PRO A 91 -2.10 14.59 17.90
C PRO A 91 -0.58 14.49 17.71
N SER A 92 0.12 15.62 17.89
CA SER A 92 1.59 15.61 17.95
C SER A 92 2.09 14.68 19.07
N GLY A 93 3.18 13.96 18.81
CA GLY A 93 3.73 12.95 19.72
C GLY A 93 3.03 11.58 19.69
N VAL A 94 1.88 11.45 19.02
CA VAL A 94 1.17 10.17 18.85
C VAL A 94 1.64 9.48 17.57
N THR A 95 1.96 8.19 17.64
CA THR A 95 2.26 7.34 16.47
C THR A 95 1.19 6.28 16.29
N VAL A 96 0.62 6.20 15.09
CA VAL A 96 -0.24 5.13 14.64
C VAL A 96 0.59 4.19 13.78
N SER A 97 0.77 2.96 14.25
CA SER A 97 1.46 1.90 13.54
C SER A 97 0.51 0.74 13.26
N PHE A 98 0.97 -0.26 12.53
CA PHE A 98 0.14 -1.39 12.12
C PHE A 98 0.83 -2.72 12.43
N ARG A 99 0.00 -3.73 12.74
CA ARG A 99 0.34 -5.14 12.55
C ARG A 99 -0.30 -5.59 11.24
N ASN A 100 0.45 -6.29 10.40
CA ASN A 100 0.00 -6.65 9.06
C ASN A 100 -1.19 -7.61 9.07
N HIS A 101 -2.06 -7.46 8.07
CA HIS A 101 -3.04 -8.49 7.72
C HIS A 101 -2.29 -9.72 7.18
N PRO A 102 -2.72 -10.97 7.44
CA PRO A 102 -2.02 -12.18 6.96
C PRO A 102 -1.85 -12.26 5.43
N THR A 103 -2.74 -11.61 4.69
CA THR A 103 -2.68 -11.51 3.21
C THR A 103 -1.66 -10.47 2.73
N GLY A 104 -1.10 -9.66 3.63
CA GLY A 104 -0.22 -8.54 3.31
C GLY A 104 -0.94 -7.31 2.76
N ALA A 105 -2.28 -7.22 2.87
CA ALA A 105 -3.05 -6.14 2.27
C ALA A 105 -2.65 -4.71 2.73
N PRO A 106 -2.71 -3.71 1.84
CA PRO A 106 -2.53 -2.28 2.13
C PRO A 106 -3.68 -1.70 2.95
N VAL A 107 -3.48 -0.47 3.44
CA VAL A 107 -4.45 0.27 4.25
C VAL A 107 -5.18 1.32 3.40
N VAL A 108 -6.50 1.40 3.52
CA VAL A 108 -7.32 2.46 2.92
C VAL A 108 -8.14 3.13 4.00
N TRP A 109 -7.98 4.44 4.16
CA TRP A 109 -8.79 5.28 5.04
C TRP A 109 -9.72 6.15 4.21
N LEU A 110 -11.02 5.94 4.38
CA LEU A 110 -12.09 6.73 3.81
C LEU A 110 -12.71 7.58 4.92
N VAL A 111 -12.37 8.87 4.96
CA VAL A 111 -12.75 9.81 6.01
C VAL A 111 -13.84 10.74 5.51
N GLN A 112 -15.02 10.71 6.15
CA GLN A 112 -16.16 11.53 5.73
C GLN A 112 -15.90 13.03 5.88
N ASN A 113 -15.47 13.45 7.07
CA ASN A 113 -15.24 14.85 7.38
C ASN A 113 -13.75 15.19 7.25
N ASP A 114 -13.14 15.72 8.30
CA ASP A 114 -11.75 16.14 8.32
C ASP A 114 -10.80 15.07 8.85
N ALA A 115 -9.55 15.13 8.38
CA ALA A 115 -8.45 14.34 8.90
C ALA A 115 -7.30 15.27 9.34
N MET A 116 -6.94 15.23 10.62
CA MET A 116 -5.78 15.91 11.17
C MET A 116 -4.69 14.90 11.54
N ILE A 117 -3.51 15.02 10.93
CA ILE A 117 -2.32 14.21 11.20
C ILE A 117 -1.20 15.14 11.65
N ALA A 118 -1.16 15.43 12.95
CA ALA A 118 -0.06 16.16 13.59
C ALA A 118 1.02 15.22 14.15
N GLY A 119 0.67 13.97 14.43
CA GLY A 119 1.58 12.90 14.82
C GLY A 119 2.19 12.14 13.64
N THR A 120 2.45 10.85 13.83
CA THR A 120 3.00 9.97 12.79
C THR A 120 2.03 8.85 12.43
N VAL A 121 1.86 8.60 11.14
CA VAL A 121 1.28 7.37 10.60
C VAL A 121 2.42 6.55 10.00
N ASP A 122 2.74 5.41 10.61
CA ASP A 122 3.91 4.58 10.32
C ASP A 122 3.53 3.22 9.73
N LEU A 123 3.81 3.05 8.44
CA LEU A 123 3.67 1.82 7.65
C LEU A 123 5.05 1.39 7.11
N ASN A 124 6.14 1.74 7.79
CA ASN A 124 7.48 1.31 7.39
C ASN A 124 7.62 -0.21 7.49
N ALA A 125 8.48 -0.77 6.65
CA ALA A 125 8.94 -2.13 6.81
C ALA A 125 9.74 -2.32 8.12
N LYS A 126 9.76 -3.54 8.65
CA LYS A 126 10.55 -3.86 9.83
C LYS A 126 12.00 -4.11 9.43
N ALA A 127 12.92 -3.74 10.32
CA ALA A 127 14.33 -4.01 10.13
C ALA A 127 14.57 -5.51 9.95
N PHE A 128 15.53 -5.87 9.10
CA PHE A 128 15.93 -7.26 8.95
C PHE A 128 16.49 -7.82 10.27
N VAL A 129 16.38 -9.13 10.43
CA VAL A 129 17.03 -9.90 11.50
C VAL A 129 18.00 -10.91 10.89
N SER A 130 19.01 -11.34 11.62
CA SER A 130 19.93 -12.39 11.14
C SER A 130 19.34 -13.77 11.41
N SER A 131 18.32 -14.15 10.64
CA SER A 131 17.50 -15.34 10.91
C SER A 131 17.37 -16.34 9.75
N ALA A 132 17.86 -15.99 8.56
CA ALA A 132 17.59 -16.74 7.32
C ALA A 132 16.07 -16.92 7.09
N SER A 133 15.29 -15.85 7.31
CA SER A 133 13.84 -15.82 7.14
C SER A 133 13.38 -14.62 6.31
N LEU A 134 12.07 -14.52 6.07
CA LEU A 134 11.50 -13.41 5.33
C LEU A 134 11.34 -12.19 6.24
N THR A 135 11.96 -11.07 5.87
CA THR A 135 11.83 -9.81 6.62
C THR A 135 10.41 -9.26 6.48
N GLU A 136 9.80 -8.82 7.59
CA GLU A 136 8.42 -8.32 7.61
C GLU A 136 8.29 -6.96 6.88
N PRO A 137 7.37 -6.82 5.91
CA PRO A 137 7.14 -5.59 5.17
C PRO A 137 6.18 -4.67 5.93
N GLY A 138 5.99 -3.44 5.44
CA GLY A 138 4.85 -2.63 5.87
C GLY A 138 3.54 -3.18 5.28
N PRO A 139 2.36 -2.78 5.78
CA PRO A 139 1.07 -3.22 5.21
C PRO A 139 0.99 -2.89 3.71
N GLY A 140 0.72 -3.86 2.84
CA GLY A 140 0.73 -3.69 1.38
C GLY A 140 2.09 -3.89 0.71
N GLY A 141 3.18 -3.99 1.48
CA GLY A 141 4.53 -4.25 0.98
C GLY A 141 4.88 -5.74 0.90
N PHE A 142 6.05 -6.05 0.36
CA PHE A 142 6.51 -7.43 0.17
C PHE A 142 7.85 -7.71 0.87
N PRO A 143 8.07 -8.95 1.36
CA PRO A 143 9.26 -9.28 2.13
C PRO A 143 10.58 -9.25 1.40
N GLY A 144 11.64 -9.04 2.18
CA GLY A 144 13.00 -9.34 1.77
C GLY A 144 13.25 -10.86 1.74
N GLY A 145 14.19 -11.28 0.90
CA GLY A 145 14.59 -12.69 0.82
C GLY A 145 15.43 -13.14 2.02
N PRO A 146 15.39 -14.43 2.39
CA PRO A 146 16.19 -14.94 3.48
C PRO A 146 17.69 -14.97 3.15
N GLY A 147 18.53 -14.75 4.15
CA GLY A 147 19.95 -15.01 4.08
C GLY A 147 20.27 -16.51 3.97
N LYS A 148 21.53 -16.84 3.69
CA LYS A 148 22.03 -18.22 3.62
C LYS A 148 22.16 -18.83 5.01
N SER A 149 21.64 -20.05 5.18
CA SER A 149 21.88 -20.89 6.37
C SER A 149 22.81 -22.06 6.03
N PRO A 150 23.31 -22.84 7.01
CA PRO A 150 24.09 -24.04 6.74
C PRO A 150 23.37 -25.10 5.89
N THR A 151 22.03 -25.10 5.91
CA THR A 151 21.21 -26.12 5.26
C THR A 151 20.38 -25.58 4.09
N GLN A 152 20.30 -24.25 3.90
CA GLN A 152 19.48 -23.62 2.88
C GLN A 152 20.25 -22.50 2.16
N PRO A 153 20.08 -22.35 0.84
CA PRO A 153 20.65 -21.22 0.10
C PRO A 153 19.97 -19.90 0.50
N THR A 154 20.59 -18.77 0.14
CA THR A 154 19.93 -17.46 0.20
C THR A 154 18.73 -17.40 -0.75
N GLY A 155 17.79 -16.47 -0.52
CA GLY A 155 16.60 -16.29 -1.35
C GLY A 155 16.45 -14.89 -1.96
N SER A 156 15.64 -14.81 -3.01
CA SER A 156 15.30 -13.56 -3.70
C SER A 156 14.35 -12.69 -2.90
N GLY A 157 14.36 -11.39 -3.20
CA GLY A 157 13.37 -10.45 -2.71
C GLY A 157 11.98 -10.79 -3.27
N HIS A 158 10.96 -10.66 -2.43
CA HIS A 158 9.57 -10.91 -2.79
C HIS A 158 8.89 -9.63 -3.29
N GLY A 159 7.76 -9.81 -3.98
CA GLY A 159 7.00 -8.71 -4.58
C GLY A 159 7.31 -8.48 -6.06
N PRO A 160 6.46 -7.72 -6.78
CA PRO A 160 6.53 -7.59 -8.23
C PRO A 160 7.86 -7.01 -8.75
N GLY A 161 8.56 -6.23 -7.91
CA GLY A 161 9.88 -5.68 -8.19
C GLY A 161 10.98 -6.26 -7.32
N GLY A 162 10.79 -7.45 -6.74
CA GLY A 162 11.76 -8.04 -5.82
C GLY A 162 13.15 -8.24 -6.44
N GLY A 163 14.20 -8.03 -5.66
CA GLY A 163 15.59 -8.25 -6.12
C GLY A 163 15.86 -9.72 -6.45
N GLY A 164 16.39 -10.02 -7.63
CA GLY A 164 16.62 -11.39 -8.09
C GLY A 164 17.98 -11.96 -7.67
N GLN A 165 18.03 -13.24 -7.33
CA GLN A 165 19.25 -13.99 -7.03
C GLN A 165 19.80 -14.69 -8.28
N PRO A 166 21.10 -14.59 -8.60
CA PRO A 166 21.77 -15.46 -9.56
C PRO A 166 22.07 -16.85 -8.96
N GLU A 167 22.49 -17.82 -9.79
CA GLU A 167 22.70 -19.23 -9.43
C GLU A 167 23.93 -19.53 -8.55
N SER A 168 24.71 -18.54 -8.10
CA SER A 168 26.03 -18.79 -7.49
C SER A 168 26.26 -18.03 -6.18
N GLY A 169 26.93 -18.67 -5.22
CA GLY A 169 27.21 -18.20 -3.85
C GLY A 169 28.16 -16.99 -3.73
N ALA A 170 28.06 -16.03 -4.64
CA ALA A 170 28.74 -14.74 -4.54
C ALA A 170 28.07 -13.84 -3.49
N PHE A 171 28.79 -12.81 -3.03
CA PHE A 171 28.19 -11.69 -2.31
C PHE A 171 27.18 -11.02 -3.23
N ILE A 172 25.88 -11.20 -2.98
CA ILE A 172 24.80 -10.66 -3.82
C ILE A 172 24.00 -9.67 -3.01
N CYS A 173 23.79 -8.48 -3.57
CA CYS A 173 23.00 -7.41 -2.97
C CYS A 173 22.20 -6.69 -4.06
N VAL A 174 21.00 -7.17 -4.32
CA VAL A 174 20.05 -6.54 -5.24
C VAL A 174 18.89 -5.96 -4.47
N GLY A 175 18.71 -4.65 -4.55
CA GLY A 175 17.59 -3.96 -3.93
C GLY A 175 16.26 -4.25 -4.63
N GLY A 176 15.17 -4.19 -3.88
CA GLY A 176 13.82 -4.20 -4.44
C GLY A 176 13.55 -2.93 -5.25
N SER A 177 12.71 -3.03 -6.29
CA SER A 177 12.24 -1.91 -7.11
C SER A 177 10.83 -1.50 -6.72
N TYR A 178 10.41 -0.27 -7.05
CA TYR A 178 9.00 0.12 -7.13
C TYR A 178 8.80 1.29 -8.10
N GLY A 179 8.85 2.53 -7.59
CA GLY A 179 8.77 3.76 -8.38
C GLY A 179 10.05 4.05 -9.14
N THR A 180 11.20 3.66 -8.59
CA THR A 180 12.48 3.57 -9.31
C THR A 180 13.07 2.17 -9.19
N ALA A 181 14.07 1.90 -10.01
CA ALA A 181 14.80 0.64 -9.96
C ALA A 181 15.62 0.58 -8.67
N GLY A 182 15.70 -0.61 -8.07
CA GLY A 182 16.72 -0.91 -7.07
C GLY A 182 18.12 -0.94 -7.67
N VAL A 183 19.13 -1.10 -6.82
CA VAL A 183 20.54 -1.14 -7.21
C VAL A 183 21.09 -2.54 -7.02
N THR A 184 21.91 -2.99 -7.98
CA THR A 184 22.79 -4.15 -7.83
C THR A 184 24.12 -3.68 -7.28
N GLY A 185 24.38 -3.92 -6.00
CA GLY A 185 25.63 -3.54 -5.34
C GLY A 185 26.80 -4.48 -5.60
N SER A 186 26.52 -5.68 -6.09
CA SER A 186 27.48 -6.79 -6.23
C SER A 186 28.01 -7.00 -7.66
N GLY A 187 27.52 -6.24 -8.65
CA GLY A 187 27.76 -6.50 -10.09
C GLY A 187 27.06 -7.75 -10.64
N TYR A 188 26.52 -8.61 -9.77
CA TYR A 188 25.75 -9.82 -10.10
C TYR A 188 24.33 -9.73 -9.57
N GLY A 189 23.37 -10.30 -10.30
CA GLY A 189 21.94 -10.33 -9.95
C GLY A 189 21.09 -9.41 -10.82
N VAL A 190 19.80 -9.70 -10.88
CA VAL A 190 18.84 -9.01 -11.78
C VAL A 190 17.93 -8.12 -10.94
N VAL A 191 17.95 -6.83 -11.24
CA VAL A 191 17.03 -5.86 -10.61
C VAL A 191 15.60 -6.17 -11.05
N GLY A 192 14.71 -6.32 -10.07
CA GLY A 192 13.29 -6.52 -10.34
C GLY A 192 12.68 -5.34 -11.10
N PRO A 193 11.63 -5.56 -11.89
CA PRO A 193 11.04 -4.50 -12.70
C PRO A 193 10.31 -3.45 -11.86
N LEU A 194 10.06 -2.29 -12.46
CA LEU A 194 9.12 -1.32 -11.92
C LEU A 194 7.68 -1.85 -12.04
N TYR A 195 6.82 -1.45 -11.11
CA TYR A 195 5.41 -1.78 -11.11
C TYR A 195 4.56 -0.63 -10.53
N GLY A 196 3.25 -0.85 -10.53
CA GLY A 196 2.26 0.18 -10.25
C GLY A 196 2.26 1.27 -11.32
N ASN A 197 1.61 2.39 -11.01
CA ASN A 197 1.55 3.56 -11.88
C ASN A 197 1.62 4.84 -11.04
N ARG A 198 1.76 5.98 -11.71
CA ARG A 198 1.87 7.30 -11.06
C ARG A 198 0.60 7.75 -10.34
N GLU A 199 -0.54 7.13 -10.66
CA GLU A 199 -1.82 7.37 -10.00
C GLU A 199 -1.93 6.60 -8.68
N VAL A 200 -1.05 5.61 -8.45
CA VAL A 200 -1.05 4.72 -7.27
C VAL A 200 -2.41 4.00 -7.14
N ILE A 201 -2.87 3.43 -8.27
CA ILE A 201 -4.10 2.62 -8.38
C ILE A 201 -3.78 1.25 -8.98
N PRO A 202 -4.00 0.13 -8.26
CA PRO A 202 -4.38 0.08 -6.86
C PRO A 202 -3.24 0.62 -5.98
N VAL A 203 -3.57 0.91 -4.72
CA VAL A 203 -2.57 1.23 -3.70
C VAL A 203 -1.78 -0.05 -3.42
N ILE A 204 -0.46 0.01 -3.55
CA ILE A 204 0.43 -1.14 -3.36
C ILE A 204 1.77 -0.65 -2.80
N GLY A 205 2.35 -1.43 -1.90
CA GLY A 205 3.62 -1.13 -1.22
C GLY A 205 4.83 -1.53 -2.04
N GLY A 206 6.01 -1.40 -1.42
CA GLY A 206 7.32 -1.69 -1.98
C GLY A 206 7.64 -3.17 -2.01
N SER A 207 8.66 -3.55 -2.78
CA SER A 207 9.19 -4.91 -2.89
C SER A 207 10.47 -5.09 -2.08
N GLY A 208 10.75 -6.32 -1.66
CA GLY A 208 11.94 -6.61 -0.88
C GLY A 208 13.20 -6.80 -1.72
N GLY A 209 14.36 -6.65 -1.07
CA GLY A 209 15.67 -6.96 -1.61
C GLY A 209 16.10 -8.39 -1.33
N THR A 210 17.21 -8.80 -1.94
CA THR A 210 17.82 -10.13 -1.76
C THR A 210 18.42 -10.32 -0.36
N GLY A 211 18.32 -11.55 0.15
CA GLY A 211 19.11 -11.99 1.31
C GLY A 211 20.60 -12.13 1.01
N HIS A 212 21.39 -12.26 2.06
CA HIS A 212 22.84 -12.33 1.95
C HIS A 212 23.34 -13.74 1.62
N GLY A 213 24.12 -13.86 0.54
CA GLY A 213 24.69 -15.14 0.07
C GLY A 213 25.71 -15.84 0.98
N ASN A 214 26.19 -15.22 2.07
CA ASN A 214 27.26 -15.77 2.94
C ASN A 214 26.95 -15.72 4.44
N SER A 215 25.77 -15.26 4.83
CA SER A 215 25.35 -15.21 6.23
C SER A 215 23.84 -15.34 6.32
N MET A 216 23.33 -15.56 7.54
CA MET A 216 21.89 -15.61 7.81
C MET A 216 21.24 -14.22 7.75
N ASN A 217 21.92 -13.20 7.21
CA ASN A 217 21.38 -11.86 7.18
C ASN A 217 20.35 -11.73 6.05
N ASP A 218 19.14 -11.35 6.43
CA ASP A 218 18.02 -11.26 5.51
C ASP A 218 18.06 -9.96 4.68
N GLY A 219 17.34 -9.99 3.56
CA GLY A 219 17.11 -8.83 2.70
C GLY A 219 16.14 -7.86 3.35
N GLY A 220 16.22 -6.59 2.97
CA GLY A 220 15.31 -5.56 3.43
C GLY A 220 13.92 -5.72 2.81
N ALA A 221 12.87 -5.59 3.60
CA ALA A 221 11.50 -5.66 3.10
C ALA A 221 10.98 -4.32 2.56
N GLY A 222 10.01 -4.38 1.66
CA GLY A 222 9.42 -3.19 1.06
C GLY A 222 8.47 -2.46 2.00
N GLY A 223 8.46 -1.13 1.90
CA GLY A 223 7.58 -0.27 2.70
C GLY A 223 6.09 -0.49 2.39
N GLY A 224 5.21 -0.11 3.31
CA GLY A 224 3.77 -0.32 3.17
C GLY A 224 3.08 0.60 2.16
N ALA A 225 1.76 0.63 2.17
CA ALA A 225 1.01 1.56 1.35
C ALA A 225 -0.31 1.99 1.98
N ILE A 226 -0.65 3.26 1.75
CA ILE A 226 -1.86 3.89 2.27
C ILE A 226 -2.55 4.78 1.23
N LEU A 227 -3.87 4.65 1.15
CA LEU A 227 -4.75 5.69 0.63
C LEU A 227 -5.41 6.43 1.78
N LEU A 228 -5.27 7.75 1.79
CA LEU A 228 -6.03 8.66 2.65
C LEU A 228 -6.98 9.46 1.76
N CYS A 229 -8.27 9.13 1.79
CA CYS A 229 -9.32 9.83 1.05
C CYS A 229 -10.23 10.58 2.03
N VAL A 230 -10.31 11.90 1.91
CA VAL A 230 -10.93 12.79 2.91
C VAL A 230 -11.97 13.69 2.24
N GLY A 231 -13.20 13.72 2.76
CA GLY A 231 -14.29 14.51 2.18
C GLY A 231 -14.14 16.01 2.41
N GLY A 232 -13.61 16.38 3.58
CA GLY A 232 -13.29 17.75 3.96
C GLY A 232 -11.80 18.10 3.80
N THR A 233 -11.23 18.64 4.86
CA THR A 233 -9.82 19.07 4.91
C THR A 233 -8.93 17.96 5.46
N ALA A 234 -7.91 17.58 4.69
CA ALA A 234 -6.76 16.83 5.19
C ALA A 234 -5.69 17.83 5.67
N THR A 235 -5.45 17.91 6.97
CA THR A 235 -4.36 18.71 7.56
C THR A 235 -3.22 17.80 8.00
N ILE A 236 -2.09 17.86 7.31
CA ILE A 236 -0.90 17.06 7.63
C ILE A 236 0.21 18.02 8.09
N SER A 237 0.43 18.07 9.40
CA SER A 237 1.54 18.80 10.03
C SER A 237 2.63 17.87 10.58
N GLY A 238 2.30 16.58 10.74
CA GLY A 238 3.21 15.53 11.18
C GLY A 238 3.81 14.74 10.00
N LYS A 239 3.76 13.41 10.08
CA LYS A 239 4.41 12.51 9.11
C LYS A 239 3.54 11.33 8.70
N ILE A 240 3.55 10.99 7.41
CA ILE A 240 3.13 9.67 6.90
C ILE A 240 4.37 8.99 6.29
N SER A 241 4.67 7.76 6.73
CA SER A 241 5.91 7.06 6.40
C SER A 241 5.62 5.64 5.91
N VAL A 242 6.13 5.29 4.72
CA VAL A 242 6.06 3.96 4.07
C VAL A 242 7.44 3.53 3.57
N VAL A 243 8.47 3.68 4.40
CA VAL A 243 9.88 3.47 4.05
C VAL A 243 10.22 1.98 4.03
N GLY A 244 10.99 1.57 3.03
CA GLY A 244 11.54 0.21 2.94
C GLY A 244 12.65 -0.01 3.97
N ALA A 245 12.82 -1.25 4.41
CA ALA A 245 13.80 -1.60 5.42
C ALA A 245 15.17 -1.82 4.79
N SER A 246 16.22 -1.43 5.50
CA SER A 246 17.58 -1.86 5.18
C SER A 246 17.65 -3.38 5.30
N GLY A 247 18.34 -4.02 4.36
CA GLY A 247 18.84 -5.39 4.50
C GLY A 247 20.34 -5.36 4.72
N SER A 248 20.93 -6.50 5.09
CA SER A 248 22.39 -6.63 5.10
C SER A 248 22.98 -6.70 3.68
N ALA A 249 22.16 -7.05 2.69
CA ALA A 249 22.55 -7.21 1.31
C ALA A 249 21.71 -6.30 0.39
N GLY A 250 20.52 -6.74 -0.03
CA GLY A 250 19.57 -5.91 -0.77
C GLY A 250 18.64 -5.16 0.16
N GLY A 251 18.49 -3.85 -0.02
CA GLY A 251 17.48 -3.03 0.67
C GLY A 251 16.10 -3.16 0.03
N GLY A 252 15.04 -3.00 0.82
CA GLY A 252 13.67 -2.94 0.32
C GLY A 252 13.35 -1.59 -0.30
N SER A 253 12.47 -1.57 -1.30
CA SER A 253 11.99 -0.31 -1.88
C SER A 253 10.98 0.41 -0.99
N GLY A 254 10.85 1.72 -1.22
CA GLY A 254 9.81 2.52 -0.59
C GLY A 254 8.42 2.11 -1.06
N GLY A 255 7.42 2.53 -0.30
CA GLY A 255 6.02 2.16 -0.48
C GLY A 255 5.16 3.15 -1.29
N GLY A 256 3.85 3.06 -1.12
CA GLY A 256 2.87 3.91 -1.82
C GLY A 256 2.11 4.84 -0.88
N ILE A 257 2.10 6.15 -1.14
CA ILE A 257 1.21 7.10 -0.47
C ILE A 257 0.30 7.72 -1.52
N ARG A 258 -1.01 7.61 -1.33
CA ARG A 258 -2.00 8.33 -2.12
C ARG A 258 -2.89 9.16 -1.21
N ILE A 259 -3.02 10.45 -1.48
CA ILE A 259 -3.89 11.36 -0.74
C ILE A 259 -4.91 11.96 -1.70
N ILE A 260 -6.18 11.90 -1.34
CA ILE A 260 -7.29 12.52 -2.04
C ILE A 260 -8.05 13.39 -1.03
N ALA A 261 -8.19 14.69 -1.25
CA ALA A 261 -8.91 15.59 -0.35
C ALA A 261 -9.50 16.80 -1.08
N ASP A 262 -10.60 17.39 -0.60
CA ASP A 262 -11.05 18.67 -1.17
C ASP A 262 -9.97 19.74 -0.90
N THR A 263 -9.51 19.81 0.35
CA THR A 263 -8.43 20.71 0.75
C THR A 263 -7.32 19.93 1.43
N LEU A 264 -6.08 20.11 0.95
CA LEU A 264 -4.87 19.62 1.63
C LEU A 264 -4.11 20.81 2.21
N ALA A 265 -3.93 20.78 3.53
CA ALA A 265 -3.26 21.82 4.30
C ALA A 265 -2.15 21.24 5.20
N GLY A 266 -1.34 22.15 5.78
CA GLY A 266 -0.23 21.83 6.67
C GLY A 266 1.13 21.81 5.98
N SER A 267 2.17 21.55 6.76
CA SER A 267 3.59 21.57 6.34
C SER A 267 4.34 20.32 6.76
N GLY A 268 3.61 19.21 6.91
CA GLY A 268 4.15 17.92 7.31
C GLY A 268 4.94 17.22 6.21
N THR A 269 5.26 15.95 6.47
CA THR A 269 6.17 15.15 5.64
C THR A 269 5.52 13.86 5.15
N LEU A 270 5.80 13.50 3.89
CA LEU A 270 5.45 12.22 3.30
C LEU A 270 6.72 11.52 2.86
N ARG A 271 6.97 10.30 3.34
CA ARG A 271 8.20 9.54 3.07
C ARG A 271 7.88 8.18 2.48
N ALA A 272 8.37 7.92 1.28
CA ALA A 272 8.27 6.63 0.59
C ALA A 272 9.64 6.25 -0.01
N GLU A 273 10.64 6.18 0.86
CA GLU A 273 12.04 5.94 0.49
C GLU A 273 12.36 4.45 0.45
N GLY A 274 13.20 4.05 -0.50
CA GLY A 274 13.89 2.77 -0.43
C GLY A 274 15.06 2.85 0.55
N ALA A 275 15.49 1.70 1.05
CA ALA A 275 16.60 1.67 1.99
C ALA A 275 17.96 1.85 1.30
N THR A 276 18.79 2.71 1.88
CA THR A 276 20.17 2.95 1.41
C THR A 276 21.10 1.87 1.95
N THR A 277 21.52 0.96 1.07
CA THR A 277 22.44 -0.15 1.35
C THR A 277 23.35 -0.40 0.15
N THR A 278 24.25 -1.39 0.20
CA THR A 278 25.06 -1.77 -0.97
C THR A 278 24.17 -2.12 -2.17
N GLY A 279 23.10 -2.89 -1.96
CA GLY A 279 22.03 -3.08 -2.94
C GLY A 279 20.83 -2.20 -2.61
N SER A 280 20.96 -0.87 -2.75
CA SER A 280 19.91 0.07 -2.34
C SER A 280 18.55 -0.22 -2.97
N GLY A 281 17.48 -0.09 -2.18
CA GLY A 281 16.11 -0.22 -2.66
C GLY A 281 15.68 1.00 -3.49
N GLY A 282 14.83 0.80 -4.48
CA GLY A 282 14.22 1.87 -5.26
C GLY A 282 13.28 2.73 -4.43
N LEU A 283 13.07 3.98 -4.87
CA LEU A 283 12.09 4.87 -4.27
C LEU A 283 10.66 4.38 -4.55
N GLY A 284 9.75 4.74 -3.66
CA GLY A 284 8.32 4.45 -3.77
C GLY A 284 7.57 5.43 -4.66
N ARG A 285 6.27 5.58 -4.43
CA ARG A 285 5.41 6.53 -5.17
C ARG A 285 4.56 7.35 -4.19
N ILE A 286 4.46 8.65 -4.46
CA ILE A 286 3.59 9.57 -3.71
C ILE A 286 2.69 10.28 -4.72
N ARG A 287 1.38 10.25 -4.47
CA ARG A 287 0.35 10.93 -5.26
C ARG A 287 -0.52 11.79 -4.36
N ILE A 288 -0.70 13.04 -4.74
CA ILE A 288 -1.60 14.00 -4.10
C ILE A 288 -2.66 14.44 -5.12
N GLU A 289 -3.93 14.37 -4.72
CA GLU A 289 -5.09 14.79 -5.48
C GLU A 289 -5.93 15.71 -4.60
N ALA A 290 -5.78 17.03 -4.77
CA ALA A 290 -6.47 17.98 -3.92
C ALA A 290 -6.84 19.27 -4.64
N LYS A 291 -8.12 19.66 -4.55
CA LYS A 291 -8.66 20.85 -5.23
C LYS A 291 -7.99 22.11 -4.74
N ASN A 292 -7.87 22.25 -3.42
CA ASN A 292 -7.18 23.36 -2.77
C ASN A 292 -5.90 22.84 -2.12
N TYR A 293 -4.75 23.09 -2.76
CA TYR A 293 -3.45 22.72 -2.22
C TYR A 293 -2.37 23.75 -2.60
N ASN A 294 -1.72 24.32 -1.57
CA ASN A 294 -0.71 25.38 -1.73
C ASN A 294 0.72 24.86 -1.84
N ASN A 295 0.90 23.57 -2.15
CA ASN A 295 2.21 22.93 -2.32
C ASN A 295 3.15 23.04 -1.09
N THR A 296 2.61 22.93 0.12
CA THR A 296 3.33 23.12 1.39
C THR A 296 3.84 21.82 2.03
N ILE A 297 3.43 20.64 1.54
CA ILE A 297 3.85 19.35 2.09
C ILE A 297 5.23 18.95 1.55
N SER A 298 6.12 18.49 2.43
CA SER A 298 7.43 17.95 2.05
C SER A 298 7.31 16.46 1.70
N ALA A 299 7.30 16.13 0.41
CA ALA A 299 7.25 14.75 -0.07
C ALA A 299 8.61 14.27 -0.59
N TYR A 300 9.02 13.05 -0.21
CA TYR A 300 10.18 12.38 -0.81
C TYR A 300 9.90 10.88 -0.99
N PRO A 301 9.97 10.33 -2.23
CA PRO A 301 10.22 11.02 -3.51
C PRO A 301 9.19 12.11 -3.82
N ALA A 302 9.49 12.96 -4.80
CA ALA A 302 8.59 14.03 -5.22
C ALA A 302 7.20 13.48 -5.57
N ALA A 303 6.15 14.12 -5.06
CA ALA A 303 4.79 13.71 -5.32
C ALA A 303 4.38 14.07 -6.75
N THR A 304 3.64 13.17 -7.41
CA THR A 304 2.78 13.59 -8.53
C THR A 304 1.57 14.31 -7.95
N ILE A 305 1.22 15.47 -8.48
CA ILE A 305 0.13 16.31 -7.95
C ILE A 305 -0.92 16.52 -9.04
N SER A 306 -2.19 16.34 -8.67
CA SER A 306 -3.34 16.81 -9.44
C SER A 306 -4.19 17.74 -8.57
N THR A 307 -4.51 18.93 -9.08
CA THR A 307 -5.50 19.83 -8.48
C THR A 307 -6.86 19.76 -9.16
N THR A 308 -6.96 18.96 -10.22
CA THR A 308 -8.23 18.65 -10.88
C THR A 308 -8.71 17.33 -10.30
N ILE A 309 -9.76 17.40 -9.49
CA ILE A 309 -10.43 16.24 -8.91
C ILE A 309 -11.87 16.16 -9.41
N VAL A 310 -12.35 14.94 -9.59
CA VAL A 310 -13.77 14.66 -9.83
C VAL A 310 -14.49 14.52 -8.50
N THR A 311 -15.78 14.81 -8.47
CA THR A 311 -16.62 14.74 -7.26
C THR A 311 -16.59 13.36 -6.62
N ASP A 312 -16.59 12.30 -7.43
CA ASP A 312 -16.52 10.92 -6.98
C ASP A 312 -15.10 10.36 -7.21
N PRO A 313 -14.31 10.12 -6.16
CA PRO A 313 -12.91 9.76 -6.30
C PRO A 313 -12.74 8.32 -6.82
N VAL A 314 -11.82 8.13 -7.76
CA VAL A 314 -11.44 6.79 -8.25
C VAL A 314 -10.47 6.15 -7.27
N ILE A 315 -10.96 5.21 -6.45
CA ILE A 315 -10.16 4.53 -5.42
C ILE A 315 -9.66 3.15 -5.87
N TRP A 316 -10.41 2.47 -6.74
CA TRP A 316 -10.08 1.13 -7.26
C TRP A 316 -9.70 1.18 -8.74
N PRO A 317 -8.94 0.20 -9.24
CA PRO A 317 -8.77 0.02 -10.69
C PRO A 317 -10.13 -0.07 -11.39
N ALA A 318 -10.17 0.42 -12.63
CA ALA A 318 -11.36 0.28 -13.47
C ALA A 318 -11.69 -1.21 -13.67
N GLN A 319 -12.98 -1.53 -13.74
CA GLN A 319 -13.45 -2.92 -13.85
C GLN A 319 -12.98 -3.58 -15.17
N ASP A 320 -12.74 -2.78 -16.20
CA ASP A 320 -12.24 -3.18 -17.51
C ASP A 320 -10.71 -3.10 -17.62
N ALA A 321 -9.99 -2.85 -16.52
CA ALA A 321 -8.53 -2.86 -16.53
C ALA A 321 -7.98 -4.24 -16.95
N PRO A 322 -6.86 -4.30 -17.70
CA PRO A 322 -6.20 -5.56 -18.03
C PRO A 322 -5.81 -6.32 -16.76
N CYS A 323 -6.19 -7.59 -16.69
CA CYS A 323 -5.92 -8.46 -15.55
C CYS A 323 -5.36 -9.81 -16.02
N VAL A 324 -4.51 -10.43 -15.21
CA VAL A 324 -4.08 -11.82 -15.36
C VAL A 324 -4.13 -12.50 -14.00
N THR A 325 -4.78 -13.65 -13.93
CA THR A 325 -4.96 -14.45 -12.72
C THR A 325 -4.38 -15.84 -12.95
N ILE A 326 -3.78 -16.43 -11.92
CA ILE A 326 -3.32 -17.82 -11.94
C ILE A 326 -4.49 -18.70 -11.50
N ASP A 327 -4.98 -19.55 -12.40
CA ASP A 327 -6.16 -20.39 -12.13
C ASP A 327 -5.78 -21.72 -11.48
N SER A 328 -4.69 -22.34 -11.96
CA SER A 328 -4.24 -23.64 -11.46
C SER A 328 -2.75 -23.88 -11.68
N ILE A 329 -2.17 -24.72 -10.82
CA ILE A 329 -0.77 -25.16 -10.85
C ILE A 329 -0.77 -26.69 -10.86
N GLY A 330 -0.24 -27.30 -11.93
CA GLY A 330 -0.22 -28.76 -12.06
C GLY A 330 -1.63 -29.39 -12.03
N GLY A 331 -2.66 -28.63 -12.44
CA GLY A 331 -4.06 -29.06 -12.38
C GLY A 331 -4.75 -28.83 -11.03
N VAL A 332 -4.04 -28.40 -10.00
CA VAL A 332 -4.62 -28.01 -8.70
C VAL A 332 -5.09 -26.56 -8.77
N ALA A 333 -6.35 -26.30 -8.44
CA ALA A 333 -6.90 -24.94 -8.43
C ALA A 333 -6.18 -24.05 -7.41
N CYS A 334 -5.92 -22.80 -7.78
CA CYS A 334 -5.43 -21.80 -6.86
C CYS A 334 -6.58 -21.30 -5.96
N PRO A 335 -6.28 -20.93 -4.70
CA PRO A 335 -7.26 -20.29 -3.83
C PRO A 335 -7.67 -18.91 -4.38
N GLU A 336 -8.91 -18.49 -4.13
CA GLU A 336 -9.40 -17.16 -4.53
C GLU A 336 -8.69 -16.02 -3.80
N ASP A 337 -8.24 -16.27 -2.57
CA ASP A 337 -7.49 -15.33 -1.74
C ASP A 337 -6.13 -15.94 -1.34
N PRO A 338 -5.10 -15.89 -2.20
CA PRO A 338 -3.79 -16.46 -1.86
C PRO A 338 -3.09 -15.63 -0.78
N HIS A 339 -2.57 -16.28 0.25
CA HIS A 339 -1.84 -15.60 1.33
C HIS A 339 -0.34 -15.62 1.08
N PHE A 340 0.31 -14.56 1.55
CA PHE A 340 1.76 -14.51 1.58
C PHE A 340 2.35 -15.50 2.61
N VAL A 341 1.66 -15.74 3.72
CA VAL A 341 2.12 -16.60 4.82
C VAL A 341 1.47 -17.97 4.73
N ILE A 342 2.29 -19.03 4.70
CA ILE A 342 1.86 -20.44 4.56
C ILE A 342 1.20 -21.06 5.79
N THR A 343 1.02 -20.30 6.86
CA THR A 343 0.49 -20.83 8.12
C THR A 343 -1.03 -20.88 8.16
N THR A 344 -1.71 -20.29 7.17
CA THR A 344 -3.17 -20.29 7.07
C THR A 344 -3.61 -21.37 6.09
N PRO A 345 -4.31 -22.44 6.52
CA PRO A 345 -4.89 -23.43 5.62
C PRO A 345 -5.76 -22.78 4.53
N ASP A 346 -5.94 -23.45 3.39
CA ASP A 346 -6.82 -23.03 2.29
C ASP A 346 -6.41 -21.77 1.51
N HIS A 347 -5.29 -21.13 1.87
CA HIS A 347 -4.75 -19.95 1.18
C HIS A 347 -3.50 -20.22 0.34
N TYR A 348 -3.25 -21.49 0.04
CA TYR A 348 -2.18 -21.95 -0.85
C TYR A 348 -2.63 -23.19 -1.63
N ALA A 349 -2.00 -23.43 -2.79
CA ALA A 349 -2.18 -24.66 -3.55
C ALA A 349 -1.08 -25.66 -3.21
N THR A 350 -1.44 -26.88 -2.80
CA THR A 350 -0.48 -27.98 -2.61
C THR A 350 -0.39 -28.79 -3.90
N VAL A 351 0.80 -28.87 -4.46
CA VAL A 351 1.07 -29.54 -5.74
C VAL A 351 2.01 -30.71 -5.50
N ASP A 352 1.65 -31.89 -5.98
CA ASP A 352 2.56 -33.04 -5.97
C ASP A 352 3.58 -32.89 -7.10
N VAL A 353 4.86 -32.84 -6.72
CA VAL A 353 6.00 -32.71 -7.63
C VAL A 353 6.67 -34.06 -7.92
N SER A 354 6.09 -35.18 -7.48
CA SER A 354 6.56 -36.54 -7.77
C SER A 354 5.59 -37.26 -8.73
N PRO A 355 6.02 -37.72 -9.93
CA PRO A 355 7.35 -37.64 -10.53
C PRO A 355 7.58 -36.33 -11.34
N LEU A 356 6.68 -35.35 -11.26
CA LEU A 356 6.67 -34.16 -12.12
C LEU A 356 7.77 -33.15 -11.74
N THR A 357 8.90 -33.19 -12.45
CA THR A 357 9.88 -32.10 -12.37
C THR A 357 9.38 -30.81 -13.02
N THR A 358 8.39 -30.91 -13.90
CA THR A 358 7.81 -29.80 -14.65
C THR A 358 6.30 -29.81 -14.51
N VAL A 359 5.71 -28.68 -14.13
CA VAL A 359 4.26 -28.48 -13.99
C VAL A 359 3.80 -27.33 -14.89
N THR A 360 2.59 -27.47 -15.42
CA THR A 360 1.93 -26.40 -16.16
C THR A 360 1.18 -25.49 -15.19
N VAL A 361 1.41 -24.19 -15.31
CA VAL A 361 0.62 -23.14 -14.67
C VAL A 361 -0.32 -22.56 -15.70
N ARG A 362 -1.62 -22.66 -15.43
CA ARG A 362 -2.68 -22.12 -16.28
C ARG A 362 -3.15 -20.78 -15.72
N MET A 363 -3.27 -19.80 -16.59
CA MET A 363 -3.67 -18.44 -16.27
C MET A 363 -4.78 -17.97 -17.19
N THR A 364 -5.69 -17.17 -16.62
CA THR A 364 -6.73 -16.47 -17.38
C THR A 364 -6.39 -14.99 -17.41
N ALA A 365 -6.43 -14.40 -18.59
CA ALA A 365 -6.27 -12.98 -18.79
C ALA A 365 -7.57 -12.37 -19.33
N THR A 366 -7.97 -11.23 -18.77
CA THR A 366 -9.17 -10.47 -19.16
C THR A 366 -8.79 -9.06 -19.56
N ASN A 367 -9.46 -8.52 -20.59
CA ASN A 367 -9.18 -7.20 -21.16
C ASN A 367 -7.70 -6.99 -21.53
N LEU A 368 -7.02 -8.07 -21.93
CA LEU A 368 -5.60 -8.05 -22.25
C LEU A 368 -5.40 -8.04 -23.76
N PRO A 369 -4.89 -6.95 -24.37
CA PRO A 369 -4.67 -6.89 -25.80
C PRO A 369 -3.75 -8.02 -26.28
N SER A 370 -4.05 -8.62 -27.43
CA SER A 370 -3.30 -9.76 -27.98
C SER A 370 -1.83 -9.46 -28.30
N SER A 371 -1.45 -8.18 -28.37
CA SER A 371 -0.06 -7.76 -28.54
C SER A 371 0.75 -7.80 -27.25
N TRP A 372 0.12 -7.91 -26.08
CA TRP A 372 0.82 -7.94 -24.79
C TRP A 372 1.42 -9.32 -24.52
N SER A 373 2.45 -9.35 -23.68
CA SER A 373 3.07 -10.58 -23.19
C SER A 373 2.61 -10.88 -21.76
N VAL A 374 2.59 -12.16 -21.40
CA VAL A 374 2.38 -12.63 -20.04
C VAL A 374 3.63 -13.40 -19.61
N ALA A 375 4.16 -13.06 -18.44
CA ALA A 375 5.26 -13.76 -17.81
C ALA A 375 4.87 -14.22 -16.41
N LEU A 376 5.38 -15.37 -16.00
CA LEU A 376 5.23 -15.92 -14.66
C LEU A 376 6.58 -15.85 -13.95
N ARG A 377 6.62 -15.18 -12.80
CA ARG A 377 7.75 -15.22 -11.88
C ARG A 377 7.47 -16.23 -10.77
N VAL A 378 8.42 -17.13 -10.53
CA VAL A 378 8.40 -18.10 -9.44
C VAL A 378 9.49 -17.73 -8.46
N VAL A 379 9.12 -17.49 -7.21
CA VAL A 379 10.03 -17.08 -6.13
C VAL A 379 9.98 -18.14 -5.03
N PRO A 380 10.94 -19.09 -5.02
CA PRO A 380 11.09 -20.00 -3.91
C PRO A 380 11.38 -19.25 -2.61
N TYR A 381 10.97 -19.82 -1.48
CA TYR A 381 11.34 -19.28 -0.16
C TYR A 381 12.87 -19.18 -0.04
N TYR A 382 13.57 -20.26 -0.42
CA TYR A 382 15.03 -20.30 -0.52
C TYR A 382 15.45 -20.64 -1.95
N GLY A 383 16.48 -19.95 -2.45
CA GLY A 383 17.02 -20.17 -3.79
C GLY A 383 16.65 -19.08 -4.79
N LYS A 384 17.00 -19.35 -6.06
CA LYS A 384 16.86 -18.42 -7.17
C LYS A 384 15.42 -18.34 -7.67
N ASP A 385 14.96 -17.12 -7.92
CA ASP A 385 13.74 -16.88 -8.66
C ASP A 385 13.91 -17.12 -10.16
N THR A 386 12.83 -17.56 -10.81
CA THR A 386 12.80 -17.79 -12.25
C THR A 386 11.67 -17.01 -12.89
N ILE A 387 11.87 -16.58 -14.14
CA ILE A 387 10.84 -15.92 -14.94
C ILE A 387 10.66 -16.73 -16.21
N VAL A 388 9.43 -17.15 -16.47
CA VAL A 388 9.04 -17.94 -17.65
C VAL A 388 8.02 -17.15 -18.45
N GLN A 389 8.22 -17.03 -19.76
CA GLN A 389 7.22 -16.44 -20.65
C GLN A 389 6.08 -17.44 -20.86
N ALA A 390 4.85 -16.98 -20.67
CA ALA A 390 3.67 -17.77 -20.91
C ALA A 390 3.30 -17.71 -22.40
N THR A 391 2.72 -18.81 -22.90
CA THR A 391 2.20 -18.89 -24.27
C THR A 391 0.68 -18.76 -24.23
N LYS A 392 0.12 -17.91 -25.08
CA LYS A 392 -1.34 -17.84 -25.26
C LYS A 392 -1.83 -19.11 -25.94
N VAL A 393 -2.74 -19.82 -25.29
CA VAL A 393 -3.31 -21.09 -25.76
C VAL A 393 -4.60 -20.86 -26.56
N SER A 394 -5.46 -19.96 -26.08
CA SER A 394 -6.76 -19.69 -26.72
C SER A 394 -7.32 -18.31 -26.34
N GLY A 395 -8.43 -17.94 -26.97
CA GLY A 395 -9.21 -16.73 -26.65
C GLY A 395 -8.73 -15.46 -27.35
N ASP A 396 -9.27 -14.32 -26.92
CA ASP A 396 -9.11 -13.01 -27.54
C ASP A 396 -8.69 -11.94 -26.51
N THR A 397 -8.98 -10.67 -26.78
CA THR A 397 -8.68 -9.56 -25.86
C THR A 397 -9.61 -9.56 -24.64
N ALA A 398 -10.87 -9.96 -24.79
CA ALA A 398 -11.83 -9.94 -23.70
C ALA A 398 -11.53 -11.05 -22.68
N SER A 399 -11.22 -12.26 -23.18
CA SER A 399 -10.80 -13.39 -22.34
C SER A 399 -9.84 -14.30 -23.11
N SER A 400 -8.68 -14.59 -22.51
CA SER A 400 -7.69 -15.51 -23.07
C SER A 400 -7.07 -16.42 -22.02
N VAL A 401 -6.64 -17.59 -22.47
CA VAL A 401 -5.95 -18.59 -21.66
C VAL A 401 -4.47 -18.58 -22.00
N TRP A 402 -3.63 -18.60 -20.97
CA TRP A 402 -2.18 -18.61 -21.07
C TRP A 402 -1.59 -19.76 -20.24
N GLU A 403 -0.51 -20.35 -20.71
CA GLU A 403 0.18 -21.44 -20.02
C GLU A 403 1.68 -21.19 -19.93
N ALA A 404 2.26 -21.49 -18.77
CA ALA A 404 3.71 -21.48 -18.53
C ALA A 404 4.14 -22.82 -17.92
N SER A 405 5.22 -23.40 -18.45
CA SER A 405 5.83 -24.62 -17.89
C SER A 405 6.95 -24.24 -16.94
N ILE A 406 6.84 -24.62 -15.68
CA ILE A 406 7.83 -24.31 -14.64
C ILE A 406 8.34 -25.57 -13.98
N ASN A 407 9.57 -25.51 -13.46
CA ASN A 407 10.08 -26.54 -12.56
C ASN A 407 9.87 -26.07 -11.12
N LEU A 408 9.16 -26.85 -10.32
CA LEU A 408 8.98 -26.59 -8.90
C LEU A 408 9.94 -27.46 -8.09
N SER A 409 10.61 -26.84 -7.12
CA SER A 409 11.36 -27.53 -6.10
C SER A 409 10.46 -27.87 -4.91
N LEU A 410 10.85 -28.86 -4.11
CA LEU A 410 10.21 -29.10 -2.81
C LEU A 410 10.28 -27.84 -1.94
N GLY A 411 9.19 -27.58 -1.22
CA GLY A 411 9.04 -26.42 -0.36
C GLY A 411 7.96 -25.46 -0.84
N VAL A 412 8.15 -24.19 -0.53
CA VAL A 412 7.16 -23.13 -0.76
C VAL A 412 7.70 -22.15 -1.79
N SER A 413 6.85 -21.73 -2.72
CA SER A 413 7.16 -20.67 -3.69
C SER A 413 5.98 -19.71 -3.83
N ALA A 414 6.28 -18.43 -3.95
CA ALA A 414 5.33 -17.43 -4.40
C ALA A 414 5.34 -17.34 -5.93
N LEU A 415 4.16 -17.37 -6.55
CA LEU A 415 4.00 -17.23 -8.00
C LEU A 415 3.35 -15.88 -8.32
N GLN A 416 3.87 -15.19 -9.33
CA GLN A 416 3.41 -13.86 -9.73
C GLN A 416 3.25 -13.82 -11.24
N ALA A 417 2.01 -13.72 -11.71
CA ALA A 417 1.73 -13.47 -13.12
C ALA A 417 1.80 -11.98 -13.42
N ARG A 418 2.42 -11.62 -14.55
CA ARG A 418 2.53 -10.25 -15.00
C ARG A 418 2.22 -10.15 -16.49
N ALA A 419 1.28 -9.28 -16.82
CA ALA A 419 1.09 -8.83 -18.18
C ALA A 419 1.90 -7.55 -18.44
N SER A 420 2.49 -7.44 -19.64
CA SER A 420 3.23 -6.26 -20.06
C SER A 420 2.95 -5.91 -21.52
N ARG A 421 2.83 -4.60 -21.77
CA ARG A 421 2.87 -4.07 -23.14
C ARG A 421 4.30 -4.22 -23.68
N PRO A 422 4.49 -4.65 -24.94
CA PRO A 422 5.81 -4.76 -25.57
C PRO A 422 6.55 -3.42 -25.69
#